data_AF-A0A949BHH1-F1
#
_entry.id   AF-A0A949BHH1-F1
#
_cell.length_a   1.000
_cell.length_b   1.000
_cell.length_c   1.000
_cell.angle_alpha   90.00
_cell.angle_beta   90.00
_cell.angle_gamma   90.00
#
_symmetry.space_group_name_H-M   'P 1'
#
loop_
_entity.id
_entity.type
_entity.pdbx_description
1 polymer ?
#
loop_
_entity_poly.entity_id
_entity_poly.type
_entity_poly.pdbx_seq_one_letter_code
_entity_poly.pdbx_strand_id
1 'polypeptide(L)' 'MQRSAKLSQEQKKELKAIINNTQSSGREVRRVLAVLLVDEGTEIQTIKTLSQYSRRQIFDLRKNYLS' A
#
# COMPACT_ATOMS: atom_id res chain seq x y z
N MET A 1 -18.04 8.94 8.18
CA MET A 1 -16.85 8.39 7.50
C MET A 1 -17.23 7.07 6.86
N GLN A 2 -17.35 6.99 5.53
CA GLN A 2 -17.52 5.72 4.83
C GLN A 2 -16.34 4.80 5.20
N ARG A 3 -16.64 3.58 5.68
CA ARG A 3 -15.61 2.56 5.93
C ARG A 3 -14.98 2.24 4.57
N SER A 4 -13.77 2.74 4.32
CA SER A 4 -13.03 2.45 3.09
C SER A 4 -12.96 0.93 2.88
N ALA A 5 -13.25 0.47 1.66
CA ALA A 5 -13.21 -0.94 1.30
C ALA A 5 -11.83 -1.55 1.64
N LYS A 6 -11.82 -2.79 2.13
CA LYS A 6 -10.59 -3.54 2.38
C LYS A 6 -10.13 -4.19 1.09
N LEU A 7 -8.82 -4.38 0.94
CA LEU A 7 -8.26 -5.15 -0.17
C LEU A 7 -8.78 -6.60 -0.12
N SER A 8 -9.10 -7.15 -1.28
CA SER A 8 -9.43 -8.58 -1.43
C SER A 8 -8.20 -9.45 -1.15
N GLN A 9 -8.43 -10.75 -0.90
CA GLN A 9 -7.31 -11.69 -0.72
C GLN A 9 -6.44 -11.80 -1.98
N GLU A 10 -7.03 -11.70 -3.16
CA GLU A 10 -6.30 -11.74 -4.43
C GLU A 10 -5.42 -10.50 -4.61
N GLN A 11 -5.96 -9.31 -4.33
CA GLN A 11 -5.19 -8.06 -4.36
C GLN A 11 -4.02 -8.11 -3.37
N LYS A 12 -4.24 -8.64 -2.16
CA LYS A 12 -3.15 -8.82 -1.18
C LYS A 12 -2.07 -9.77 -1.68
N LYS A 13 -2.46 -10.85 -2.37
CA LYS A 13 -1.53 -11.82 -2.96
C LYS A 13 -0.69 -11.19 -4.06
N GLU A 14 -1.32 -10.42 -4.95
CA GLU A 14 -0.64 -9.69 -6.03
C GLU A 14 0.36 -8.68 -5.47
N LEU A 15 -0.05 -7.86 -4.50
CA LEU A 15 0.81 -6.88 -3.85
C LEU A 15 2.01 -7.54 -3.16
N LYS A 16 1.81 -8.66 -2.47
CA LYS A 16 2.91 -9.44 -1.87
C LYS A 16 3.85 -10.02 -2.93
N ALA A 17 3.33 -10.44 -4.09
CA ALA A 17 4.16 -10.91 -5.19
C ALA A 17 5.08 -9.79 -5.72
N ILE A 18 4.58 -8.54 -5.81
CA ILE A 18 5.40 -7.39 -6.23
C ILE A 18 6.54 -7.13 -5.23
N ILE A 19 6.28 -7.22 -3.93
CA ILE A 19 7.31 -7.06 -2.89
C ILE A 19 8.39 -8.15 -2.98
N ASN A 20 7.99 -9.39 -3.23
CA ASN A 20 8.90 -10.52 -3.30
C ASN A 20 9.62 -10.64 -4.66
N ASN A 21 9.19 -9.89 -5.67
CA ASN A 21 9.81 -9.90 -6.98
C ASN A 21 11.09 -9.05 -6.97
N THR A 22 12.24 -9.70 -7.14
CA THR A 22 13.57 -9.06 -7.16
C THR A 22 13.80 -8.14 -8.36
N GLN A 23 12.94 -8.22 -9.38
CA GLN A 23 12.96 -7.32 -10.54
C GLN A 23 12.15 -6.03 -10.33
N SER A 24 11.33 -5.97 -9.27
CA SER A 24 10.54 -4.78 -8.96
C SER A 24 11.45 -3.61 -8.59
N SER A 25 11.14 -2.41 -9.08
CA SER A 25 11.87 -1.23 -8.68
C SER A 25 11.64 -0.93 -7.19
N GLY A 26 12.66 -0.43 -6.49
CA GLY A 26 12.50 -0.06 -5.07
C GLY A 26 11.39 0.97 -4.83
N ARG A 27 11.09 1.82 -5.82
CA ARG A 27 9.95 2.75 -5.78
C ARG A 27 8.62 2.01 -5.80
N GLU A 28 8.49 1.00 -6.65
CA GLU A 28 7.28 0.19 -6.76
C GLU A 28 7.05 -0.67 -5.52
N VAL A 29 8.12 -1.26 -4.96
CA VAL A 29 8.05 -1.97 -3.67
C VAL A 29 7.55 -1.05 -2.56
N ARG A 30 8.09 0.18 -2.45
CA ARG A 30 7.62 1.16 -1.45
C ARG A 30 6.16 1.57 -1.67
N ARG A 31 5.74 1.71 -2.94
CA ARG A 31 4.35 2.05 -3.30
C ARG A 31 3.39 0.97 -2.80
N VAL A 32 3.70 -0.27 -3.11
CA VAL A 32 2.89 -1.43 -2.74
C VAL A 32 2.90 -1.66 -1.23
N LEU A 33 4.05 -1.51 -0.58
CA LEU A 33 4.19 -1.58 0.86
C LEU A 33 3.28 -0.56 1.57
N ALA A 34 3.22 0.68 1.08
CA ALA A 34 2.35 1.71 1.66
C ALA A 34 0.85 1.33 1.59
N VAL A 35 0.43 0.72 0.49
CA VAL A 35 -0.96 0.28 0.27
C VAL A 35 -1.32 -0.89 1.18
N LEU A 36 -0.42 -1.85 1.37
CA LEU A 36 -0.64 -2.98 2.28
C LEU A 36 -0.71 -2.52 3.74
N LEU A 37 0.25 -1.71 4.19
CA LEU A 37 0.31 -1.27 5.58
C LEU A 37 -0.90 -0.41 5.96
N VAL A 38 -1.42 0.41 5.05
CA VAL A 38 -2.61 1.22 5.32
C VAL A 38 -3.88 0.37 5.37
N ASP A 39 -3.96 -0.73 4.60
CA ASP A 39 -5.06 -1.69 4.68
C ASP A 39 -5.05 -2.50 5.99
N GLU A 40 -3.85 -2.82 6.49
CA GLU A 40 -3.63 -3.49 7.78
C GLU A 40 -3.88 -2.57 8.99
N GLY A 41 -4.10 -1.27 8.77
CA GLY A 41 -4.37 -0.30 9.83
C GLY A 41 -3.10 0.16 10.56
N THR A 42 -1.93 0.02 9.93
CA THR A 42 -0.66 0.54 10.46
C THR A 42 -0.73 2.06 10.58
N GLU A 43 -0.09 2.61 11.61
CA GLU A 43 -0.06 4.05 11.83
C GLU A 43 0.57 4.80 10.64
N ILE A 44 -0.07 5.88 10.21
CA ILE A 44 0.37 6.69 9.06
C ILE A 44 1.82 7.18 9.22
N GLN A 45 2.28 7.51 10.43
CA GLN A 45 3.66 7.97 10.63
C GLN A 45 4.66 6.84 10.34
N THR A 46 4.39 5.62 10.78
CA THR A 46 5.19 4.44 10.46
C THR A 46 5.23 4.19 8.95
N ILE A 47 4.07 4.29 8.27
CA ILE A 47 4.00 4.12 6.81
C ILE A 47 4.82 5.19 6.10
N LYS A 48 4.75 6.46 6.55
CA LYS A 48 5.56 7.55 5.99
C LYS A 48 7.06 7.26 6.13
N THR A 49 7.51 6.77 7.28
CA THR A 49 8.93 6.43 7.52
C THR A 49 9.41 5.31 6.60
N LEU A 50 8.61 4.25 6.43
CA LEU A 50 9.00 3.08 5.63
C LEU A 50 8.90 3.32 4.12
N SER A 51 7.86 4.02 3.68
CA SER A 51 7.54 4.17 2.25
C SER A 51 7.96 5.50 1.64
N GLN A 52 8.29 6.50 2.49
CA GLN A 52 8.59 7.88 2.11
C GLN A 52 7.42 8.63 1.42
N TYR A 53 6.21 8.07 1.42
CA TYR A 53 5.02 8.73 0.89
C TYR A 53 4.34 9.59 1.95
N SER A 54 3.84 10.76 1.54
CA SER A 54 2.98 11.59 2.37
C SER A 54 1.63 10.92 2.63
N ARG A 55 0.92 11.36 3.68
CA ARG A 55 -0.43 10.88 4.01
C ARG A 55 -1.38 10.93 2.81
N ARG A 56 -1.39 12.04 2.06
CA ARG A 56 -2.23 12.21 0.88
C ARG A 56 -1.91 11.16 -0.18
N GLN A 57 -0.64 10.98 -0.50
CA GLN A 57 -0.19 9.96 -1.46
C GLN A 57 -0.58 8.55 -1.03
N ILE A 58 -0.47 8.19 0.25
CA ILE A 58 -0.86 6.87 0.76
C ILE A 58 -2.36 6.61 0.49
N PHE A 59 -3.23 7.58 0.78
CA PHE A 59 -4.67 7.43 0.53
C PHE A 59 -5.01 7.44 -0.97
N ASP A 60 -4.33 8.25 -1.77
CA ASP A 60 -4.51 8.27 -3.23
C ASP A 60 -4.08 6.93 -3.86
N LEU A 61 -2.94 6.37 -3.42
CA LEU A 61 -2.46 5.06 -3.83
C LEU A 61 -3.47 3.97 -3.49
N ARG A 62 -3.99 3.98 -2.26
CA ARG A 62 -5.02 3.02 -1.83
C ARG A 62 -6.29 3.15 -2.67
N LYS A 63 -6.73 4.38 -2.95
CA LYS A 63 -7.92 4.64 -3.76
C LYS A 63 -7.78 4.05 -5.17
N ASN A 64 -6.61 4.20 -5.78
CA ASN A 64 -6.33 3.65 -7.10
C ASN A 64 -6.36 2.12 -7.15
N TYR A 65 -6.07 1.44 -6.03
CA TYR A 65 -6.16 -0.02 -5.93
C TYR A 65 -7.56 -0.55 -5.60
N LEU A 66 -8.46 0.32 -5.13
CA LEU A 66 -9.84 -0.04 -4.75
C LEU A 66 -10.89 0.45 -5.75
N SER A 67 -10.48 1.19 -6.78
CA SER A 67 -11.34 1.65 -7.89
C SER A 67 -11.42 0.58 -8.96
#